data_AF-A0A2K5QNB7-F1
#
_entry.id   AF-A0A2K5QNB7-F1
#
_cell.length_a   1.000
_cell.length_b   1.000
_cell.length_c   1.000
_cell.angle_alpha   90.00
_cell.angle_beta   90.00
_cell.angle_gamma   90.00
#
_symmetry.space_group_name_H-M   'P 1'
#
loop_
_entity.id
_entity.type
_entity.pdbx_description
1 polymer ?
#
loop_
_entity_poly.entity_id
_entity_poly.type
_entity_poly.pdbx_seq_one_letter_code
_entity_poly.pdbx_strand_id
1 'polypeptide(L)'
;MKVNRETKRLYVGGLSQDISEADLQNQFSRFGDVSDVDIITRKDDQGNPQKVFAYINISVAEADLKKFIQRDSCDGENSSIL
;
A
#
# COMPACT_ATOMS: atom_id res chain seq x y z
N MET A 1 -22.15 14.13 5.94
CA MET A 1 -21.67 12.84 5.38
C MET A 1 -20.60 12.28 6.29
N LYS A 2 -20.70 11.01 6.70
CA LYS A 2 -19.56 10.33 7.35
C LYS A 2 -18.62 9.88 6.23
N VAL A 3 -17.40 10.40 6.24
CA VAL A 3 -16.34 9.90 5.35
C VAL A 3 -15.88 8.59 5.97
N ASN A 4 -16.35 7.47 5.44
CA ASN A 4 -15.86 6.17 5.83
C ASN A 4 -14.45 6.00 5.27
N ARG A 5 -13.46 5.95 6.16
CA ARG A 5 -12.07 5.66 5.82
C ARG A 5 -11.82 4.19 6.14
N GLU A 6 -11.43 3.42 5.14
CA GLU A 6 -11.02 2.04 5.31
C GLU A 6 -9.50 1.99 5.45
N THR A 7 -9.03 1.23 6.44
CA THR A 7 -7.61 0.95 6.61
C THR A 7 -7.27 -0.26 5.75
N LYS A 8 -6.33 -0.12 4.82
CA LYS A 8 -5.80 -1.22 4.03
C LYS A 8 -4.33 -1.41 4.32
N ARG A 9 -3.95 -2.67 4.54
CA ARG A 9 -2.56 -3.08 4.70
C ARG A 9 -2.03 -3.55 3.35
N LEU A 10 -1.06 -2.83 2.81
CA LEU A 10 -0.32 -3.16 1.60
C LEU A 10 0.92 -3.96 1.97
N TYR A 11 1.23 -4.97 1.17
CA TYR A 11 2.49 -5.70 1.23
C TYR A 11 3.36 -5.30 0.06
N VAL A 12 4.58 -4.84 0.35
CA VAL A 12 5.55 -4.43 -0.66
C VAL A 12 6.80 -5.28 -0.49
N GLY A 13 7.02 -6.20 -1.42
CA GLY A 13 8.23 -7.03 -1.47
C GLY A 13 9.22 -6.54 -2.53
N GLY A 14 10.49 -6.95 -2.41
CA GLY A 14 11.52 -6.60 -3.39
C GLY A 14 12.05 -5.18 -3.22
N LEU A 15 11.99 -4.66 -2.00
CA LEU A 15 12.55 -3.35 -1.70
C LEU A 15 14.07 -3.42 -1.59
N SER A 16 14.72 -2.29 -1.83
CA SER A 16 16.17 -2.14 -1.60
C SER A 16 16.45 -2.00 -0.11
N GLN A 17 17.66 -2.39 0.32
CA GLN A 17 18.11 -2.22 1.72
C GLN A 17 18.17 -0.75 2.18
N ASP A 18 18.30 0.18 1.23
CA ASP A 18 18.32 1.63 1.49
C ASP A 18 16.91 2.24 1.62
N ILE A 19 15.84 1.45 1.44
CA ILE A 19 14.48 1.98 1.56
C ILE A 19 14.21 2.43 2.99
N SER A 20 13.60 3.60 3.14
CA SER A 20 13.18 4.14 4.43
C SER A 20 11.68 4.30 4.50
N GLU A 21 11.14 4.32 5.72
CA GLU A 21 9.71 4.51 5.96
C GLU A 21 9.21 5.83 5.34
N ALA A 22 10.04 6.87 5.34
CA ALA A 22 9.74 8.14 4.71
C ALA A 22 9.57 8.02 3.18
N ASP A 23 10.36 7.18 2.51
CA ASP A 23 10.28 6.99 1.06
C ASP A 23 8.97 6.28 0.69
N LEU A 24 8.64 5.23 1.46
CA LEU A 24 7.36 4.55 1.39
C LEU A 24 6.20 5.51 1.71
N GLN A 25 6.27 6.24 2.82
CA GLN A 25 5.25 7.23 3.17
C GLN A 25 5.05 8.24 2.04
N ASN A 26 6.11 8.77 1.45
CA ASN A 26 5.99 9.79 0.40
C ASN A 26 5.41 9.20 -0.90
N GLN A 27 5.79 7.97 -1.26
CA GLN A 27 5.20 7.22 -2.38
C GLN A 27 3.69 6.97 -2.15
N PHE A 28 3.32 6.49 -0.95
CA PHE A 28 1.96 6.08 -0.62
C PHE A 28 1.05 7.24 -0.19
N SER A 29 1.62 8.37 0.24
CA SER A 29 0.92 9.58 0.69
C SER A 29 0.06 10.19 -0.42
N ARG A 30 0.43 10.00 -1.70
CA ARG A 30 -0.40 10.43 -2.84
C ARG A 30 -1.68 9.63 -3.01
N PHE A 31 -1.76 8.44 -2.41
CA PHE A 31 -2.91 7.53 -2.53
C PHE A 31 -3.81 7.55 -1.28
N GLY A 32 -3.28 7.96 -0.13
CA GLY A 32 -4.02 8.07 1.12
C GLY A 32 -3.12 8.45 2.30
N ASP A 33 -3.71 8.58 3.47
CA ASP A 33 -2.96 8.86 4.69
C ASP A 33 -2.28 7.59 5.19
N VAL A 34 -0.95 7.53 5.08
CA VAL A 34 -0.17 6.41 5.60
C VAL A 34 -0.20 6.47 7.13
N SER A 35 -0.82 5.47 7.74
CA SER A 35 -0.94 5.38 9.18
C SER A 35 0.29 4.72 9.81
N ASP A 36 0.85 3.70 9.15
CA ASP A 36 1.94 2.91 9.73
C ASP A 36 2.77 2.23 8.63
N VAL A 37 4.09 2.11 8.85
CA VAL A 37 5.02 1.47 7.92
C VAL A 37 5.95 0.53 8.69
N ASP A 38 5.80 -0.77 8.48
CA ASP A 38 6.64 -1.81 9.05
C ASP A 38 7.63 -2.30 7.99
N ILE A 39 8.90 -1.90 8.08
CA ILE A 39 9.96 -2.42 7.20
C ILE A 39 10.64 -3.61 7.88
N ILE A 40 10.59 -4.76 7.22
CA ILE A 40 11.19 -6.00 7.70
C ILE A 40 12.32 -6.41 6.76
N THR A 41 13.52 -6.47 7.33
CA THR A 41 14.72 -6.90 6.62
C THR A 41 15.16 -8.26 7.12
N ARG A 42 15.11 -9.26 6.25
CA ARG A 42 15.71 -10.57 6.49
C ARG A 42 17.20 -10.49 6.20
N LYS A 43 18.00 -10.75 7.23
CA LYS A 43 19.45 -10.87 7.14
C LYS A 43 19.83 -12.34 7.09
N ASP A 44 20.86 -12.65 6.31
CA ASP A 44 21.51 -13.96 6.28
C ASP A 44 22.36 -14.18 7.55
N ASP A 45 22.93 -15.38 7.71
CA ASP A 45 23.81 -15.73 8.84
C ASP A 45 25.04 -14.80 8.92
N GLN A 46 25.49 -14.29 7.76
CA GLN A 46 26.56 -13.30 7.66
C GLN A 46 26.12 -11.85 7.95
N GLY A 47 24.84 -11.62 8.29
CA GLY A 47 24.28 -10.29 8.55
C GLY A 47 23.91 -9.48 7.31
N ASN A 48 24.11 -10.04 6.10
CA ASN A 48 23.77 -9.39 4.84
C ASN A 48 22.26 -9.38 4.60
N PRO A 49 21.63 -8.25 4.25
CA PRO A 49 20.21 -8.20 3.93
C PRO A 49 19.94 -8.96 2.63
N GLN A 50 19.19 -10.06 2.73
CA GLN A 50 18.89 -10.95 1.61
C GLN A 50 17.51 -10.68 1.03
N LYS A 51 16.55 -10.29 1.87
CA LYS A 51 15.19 -9.92 1.47
C LYS A 51 14.67 -8.77 2.32
N VAL A 52 14.22 -7.72 1.66
CA VAL A 52 13.54 -6.59 2.30
C VAL A 52 12.09 -6.55 1.82
N PHE A 53 11.18 -6.47 2.76
CA PHE A 53 9.75 -6.32 2.51
C PHE A 53 9.16 -5.36 3.55
N ALA A 54 8.13 -4.62 3.16
CA ALA A 54 7.45 -3.69 4.05
C ALA A 54 5.95 -3.94 4.04
N TYR A 55 5.32 -3.78 5.21
CA TYR A 55 3.88 -3.67 5.34
C TYR A 55 3.53 -2.21 5.56
N ILE A 56 2.56 -1.72 4.79
CA ILE A 56 2.19 -0.30 4.80
C ILE A 56 0.70 -0.24 5.10
N ASN A 57 0.34 0.28 6.26
CA ASN A 57 -1.04 0.53 6.62
C ASN A 57 -1.40 1.92 6.14
N ILE A 58 -2.30 2.00 5.16
CA ILE A 58 -2.84 3.25 4.64
C ILE A 58 -4.32 3.36 5.00
N SER A 59 -4.75 4.58 5.29
CA SER A 59 -6.15 4.93 5.47
C SER A 59 -6.61 5.71 4.26
N VAL A 60 -7.55 5.13 3.52
CA VAL A 60 -8.06 5.70 2.27
C VAL A 60 -9.58 5.83 2.38
N ALA A 61 -10.10 6.94 1.87
CA ALA A 61 -11.54 7.16 1.86
C ALA A 61 -12.22 6.18 0.89
N GLU A 62 -13.42 5.70 1.23
CA GLU A 62 -14.22 4.84 0.35
C GLU A 62 -14.33 5.37 -1.10
N ALA A 63 -14.37 6.70 -1.26
CA ALA A 63 -14.42 7.36 -2.55
C ALA A 63 -13.19 7.09 -3.43
N ASP A 64 -12.00 7.12 -2.83
CA ASP A 64 -10.73 6.85 -3.50
C ASP A 64 -10.48 5.36 -3.69
N LEU A 65 -10.96 4.52 -2.75
CA LEU A 65 -10.92 3.06 -2.88
C LEU A 65 -11.70 2.57 -4.09
N LYS A 66 -12.94 3.04 -4.27
CA LYS A 66 -13.70 2.71 -5.47
C LYS A 66 -12.96 3.12 -6.72
N LYS A 67 -12.33 4.30 -6.73
CA LYS A 67 -11.56 4.78 -7.88
C LYS A 67 -10.29 3.96 -8.16
N PHE A 68 -9.69 3.33 -7.16
CA PHE A 68 -8.51 2.48 -7.32
C PHE A 68 -8.85 1.12 -7.92
N ILE A 69 -9.93 0.48 -7.45
CA ILE A 69 -10.36 -0.84 -7.93
C ILE A 69 -11.10 -0.71 -9.28
N GLN A 70 -11.77 0.42 -9.51
CA GLN A 70 -12.60 0.66 -10.70
C GLN A 70 -11.88 1.40 -11.83
N ARG A 71 -10.60 1.80 -11.67
CA ARG A 71 -9.87 2.51 -12.74
C ARG A 71 -9.56 1.65 -13.98
N ASP A 72 -9.83 0.35 -13.92
CA ASP A 72 -9.80 -0.53 -15.09
C ASP A 72 -11.16 -0.61 -15.84
N SER A 73 -12.20 0.07 -15.35
CA SER A 73 -13.50 0.12 -16.04
C SER A 73 -14.13 1.50 -15.93
N CYS A 74 -13.68 2.37 -16.82
CA CYS A 74 -14.47 3.47 -17.35
C CYS A 74 -14.34 3.34 -18.87
N ASP A 75 -15.06 2.41 -19.47
CA ASP A 75 -16.35 2.72 -20.09
C ASP A 75 -17.13 1.42 -20.36
N GLY A 76 -18.44 1.43 -20.12
CA GLY A 76 -19.34 0.37 -20.60
C GLY A 76 -20.08 -0.40 -19.51
N GLU A 77 -21.40 -0.42 -19.65
CA GLU A 77 -22.39 -1.16 -18.86
C GLU A 77 -22.02 -2.61 -18.50
N ASN A 78 -22.64 -3.08 -17.41
CA ASN A 78 -22.82 -4.46 -16.98
C ASN A 78 -21.59 -5.19 -16.39
N SER A 79 -21.68 -5.50 -15.10
CA SER A 79 -22.23 -6.80 -14.65
C SER A 79 -21.69 -7.12 -13.26
N SER A 80 -22.57 -7.71 -12.44
CA SER A 80 -22.29 -8.41 -11.19
C SER A 80 -20.94 -9.09 -11.17
N ILE A 81 -20.22 -8.96 -10.06
CA ILE A 81 -19.16 -9.89 -9.71
C ILE A 81 -19.39 -10.30 -8.25
N LEU A 82 -19.43 -11.63 -8.09
CA LEU A 82 -19.60 -12.41 -6.87
C LEU A 82 -18.64 -12.03 -5.74
#